data_AF-A0A7J7XZ92-F1
#
_entry.id   AF-A0A7J7XZ92-F1
#
_cell.length_a   1.000
_cell.length_b   1.000
_cell.length_c   1.000
_cell.angle_alpha   90.00
_cell.angle_beta   90.00
_cell.angle_gamma   90.00
#
_symmetry.space_group_name_H-M   'P 1'
#
loop_
_entity.id
_entity.type
_entity.pdbx_description
1 polymer ?
#
loop_
_entity_poly.entity_id
_entity_poly.type
_entity_poly.pdbx_seq_one_letter_code
_entity_poly.pdbx_strand_id
1 'polypeptide(L)'
;MWMRDGDSCHSRSRQSKVELTCGKSNRLAHVSEPSTCVYALTFETPLVCHPHSLLVYPALPTALQQRWDQVEQDLADELITAQGYEKLLRALFQDAGYLKTPEESESTQEGGAQGLVFETLDSCSKAHKELSKEIKRLQSVLTQHGIPYTKPVETSSSEHLGSKIPTDRTAEQLLGSPGLLGNTL
;
A
#
# COMPACT_ATOMS: atom_id res chain seq x y z
N MET A 1 -10.01 -5.38 10.49
CA MET A 1 -9.83 -6.23 9.28
C MET A 1 -9.67 -7.69 9.70
N TRP A 2 -10.14 -8.64 8.88
CA TRP A 2 -9.97 -10.09 9.12
C TRP A 2 -9.08 -10.70 8.03
N MET A 3 -8.05 -11.41 8.44
CA MET A 3 -7.23 -12.27 7.58
C MET A 3 -7.66 -13.71 7.85
N ARG A 4 -8.23 -14.41 6.87
CA ARG A 4 -8.88 -15.72 7.07
C ARG A 4 -8.13 -16.89 6.44
N ASP A 5 -7.24 -16.61 5.50
CA ASP A 5 -6.57 -17.60 4.66
C ASP A 5 -5.22 -18.02 5.27
N GLY A 6 -5.23 -18.43 6.54
CA GLY A 6 -4.06 -19.00 7.21
C GLY A 6 -3.98 -20.52 7.08
N ASP A 7 -2.90 -21.10 7.62
CA ASP A 7 -2.70 -22.56 7.64
C ASP A 7 -3.84 -23.30 8.34
N SER A 8 -4.05 -24.56 7.95
CA SER A 8 -5.05 -25.42 8.60
C SER A 8 -4.74 -25.61 10.08
N CYS A 9 -5.75 -25.42 10.91
CA CYS A 9 -5.75 -25.72 12.33
C CYS A 9 -7.03 -26.47 12.70
N HIS A 10 -6.90 -27.79 12.83
CA HIS A 10 -8.02 -28.69 13.11
C HIS A 10 -9.10 -28.58 12.01
N SER A 11 -10.31 -28.12 12.35
CA SER A 11 -11.43 -27.98 11.41
C SER A 11 -11.57 -26.59 10.79
N ARG A 12 -10.62 -25.68 11.03
CA ARG A 12 -10.65 -24.30 10.52
C ARG A 12 -9.27 -23.83 10.09
N SER A 13 -9.19 -22.88 9.15
CA SER A 13 -7.96 -22.14 8.89
C SER A 13 -7.64 -21.20 10.05
N ARG A 14 -6.35 -20.94 10.32
CA ARG A 14 -5.92 -19.90 11.26
C ARG A 14 -6.43 -18.54 10.78
N GLN A 15 -6.99 -17.76 11.71
CA GLN A 15 -7.55 -16.44 11.40
C GLN A 15 -6.93 -15.37 12.28
N SER A 16 -6.75 -14.18 11.73
CA SER A 16 -6.22 -13.02 12.46
C SER A 16 -7.14 -11.83 12.30
N LYS A 17 -7.61 -11.28 13.43
CA LYS A 17 -8.34 -10.02 13.49
C LYS A 17 -7.33 -8.90 13.78
N VAL A 18 -7.14 -8.01 12.82
CA VAL A 18 -6.27 -6.84 12.94
C VAL A 18 -7.11 -5.61 13.18
N GLU A 19 -6.87 -4.93 14.30
CA GLU A 19 -7.43 -3.63 14.65
C GLU A 19 -6.35 -2.56 14.50
N LEU A 20 -6.64 -1.52 13.73
CA LEU A 20 -5.74 -0.39 13.53
C LEU A 20 -6.15 0.74 14.48
N THR A 21 -5.20 1.29 15.23
CA THR A 21 -5.42 2.39 16.18
C THR A 21 -4.45 3.52 15.91
N CYS A 22 -4.88 4.76 16.18
CA CYS A 22 -4.01 5.92 16.01
C CYS A 22 -2.85 5.86 17.02
N GLY A 23 -1.62 5.98 16.53
CA GLY A 23 -0.42 5.97 17.35
C GLY A 23 0.70 6.82 16.75
N LYS A 24 1.71 7.15 17.56
CA LYS A 24 2.84 7.99 17.14
C LYS A 24 3.85 7.26 16.22
N SER A 25 3.85 5.93 16.27
CA SER A 25 4.75 5.08 15.52
C SER A 25 4.04 3.80 15.10
N ASN A 26 4.53 3.16 14.03
CA ASN A 26 4.04 1.87 13.57
C ASN A 26 4.51 0.77 14.54
N ARG A 27 3.62 0.22 15.37
CA ARG A 27 3.99 -0.88 16.27
C ARG A 27 2.81 -1.77 16.64
N LEU A 28 3.12 -3.01 16.99
CA LEU A 28 2.16 -3.95 17.56
C LEU A 28 1.92 -3.59 19.03
N ALA A 29 0.74 -3.06 19.35
CA ALA A 29 0.40 -2.60 20.69
C ALA A 29 -0.15 -3.73 21.56
N HIS A 30 -0.90 -4.66 20.98
CA HIS A 30 -1.47 -5.79 21.70
C HIS A 30 -1.59 -7.02 20.80
N VAL A 31 -1.40 -8.21 21.37
CA VAL A 31 -1.59 -9.51 20.71
C VAL A 31 -2.23 -10.47 21.70
N SER A 32 -3.24 -11.19 21.27
CA SER A 32 -3.85 -12.28 22.04
C SER A 32 -4.38 -13.39 21.13
N GLU A 33 -4.59 -14.56 21.72
CA GLU A 33 -5.30 -15.69 21.11
C GLU A 33 -6.60 -15.91 21.89
N PRO A 34 -7.67 -15.12 21.62
CA PRO A 34 -8.93 -15.23 22.36
C PRO A 34 -9.61 -16.58 22.22
N SER A 35 -9.34 -17.31 21.13
CA SER A 35 -9.76 -18.71 20.96
C SER A 35 -8.72 -19.43 20.12
N THR A 36 -8.55 -20.74 20.33
CA THR A 36 -7.57 -21.55 19.59
C THR A 36 -7.64 -21.28 18.09
N CYS A 37 -6.51 -20.87 17.52
CA CYS A 37 -6.31 -20.54 16.10
C CYS A 37 -7.05 -19.30 15.59
N VAL A 38 -7.48 -18.42 16.50
CA VAL A 38 -7.95 -17.07 16.20
C VAL A 38 -7.10 -16.08 16.98
N TYR A 39 -6.34 -15.26 16.25
CA TYR A 39 -5.47 -14.25 16.81
C TYR A 39 -6.16 -12.88 16.75
N ALA A 40 -6.02 -12.07 17.79
CA ALA A 40 -6.47 -10.69 17.84
C ALA A 40 -5.26 -9.78 18.07
N LEU A 41 -5.08 -8.80 17.20
CA LEU A 41 -3.95 -7.90 17.22
C LEU A 41 -4.42 -6.45 17.13
N THR A 42 -3.84 -5.60 17.97
CA THR A 42 -3.98 -4.15 17.87
C THR A 42 -2.67 -3.58 17.36
N PHE A 43 -2.72 -2.93 16.20
CA PHE A 43 -1.58 -2.29 15.57
C PHE A 43 -1.77 -0.77 15.61
N GLU A 44 -0.83 -0.09 16.23
CA GLU A 44 -0.78 1.36 16.27
C GLU A 44 -0.06 1.89 15.04
N THR A 45 -0.63 2.91 14.39
CA THR A 45 -0.02 3.58 13.24
C THR A 45 -0.45 5.03 13.13
N PRO A 46 0.43 5.97 12.72
CA PRO A 46 0.05 7.34 12.40
C PRO A 46 -0.94 7.44 11.24
N LEU A 47 -1.01 6.42 10.37
CA LEU A 47 -1.79 6.42 9.15
C LEU A 47 -3.31 6.42 9.39
N VAL A 48 -3.76 6.05 10.59
CA VAL A 48 -5.18 6.00 10.97
C VAL A 48 -5.60 7.11 11.95
N CYS A 49 -4.76 8.14 12.10
CA CYS A 49 -5.05 9.26 13.01
C CYS A 49 -5.97 10.33 12.42
N HIS A 50 -6.19 10.34 11.10
CA HIS A 50 -7.04 11.33 10.44
C HIS A 50 -8.49 10.81 10.32
N PRO A 51 -9.53 11.66 10.43
CA PRO A 51 -10.92 11.23 10.26
C PRO A 51 -11.23 10.64 8.87
N HIS A 52 -10.41 10.97 7.88
CA HIS A 52 -10.50 10.45 6.50
C HIS A 52 -9.44 9.38 6.20
N SER A 53 -8.90 8.72 7.23
CA SER A 53 -7.99 7.59 7.05
C SER A 53 -8.73 6.36 6.50
N LEU A 54 -8.04 5.55 5.70
CA LEU A 54 -8.54 4.30 5.10
C LEU A 54 -9.74 4.48 4.14
N LEU A 55 -9.94 5.68 3.60
CA LEU A 55 -10.92 5.88 2.53
C LEU A 55 -10.38 5.29 1.22
N VAL A 56 -11.21 4.48 0.56
CA VAL A 56 -10.85 3.84 -0.71
C VAL A 56 -11.08 4.78 -1.88
N TYR A 57 -12.23 5.45 -1.92
CA TYR A 57 -12.64 6.27 -3.07
C TYR A 57 -11.63 7.38 -3.43
N PRO A 58 -11.14 8.22 -2.50
CA PRO A 58 -10.17 9.27 -2.84
C PRO A 58 -8.80 8.75 -3.27
N ALA A 59 -8.46 7.51 -2.92
CA ALA A 59 -7.19 6.88 -3.29
C ALA A 59 -7.21 6.28 -4.70
N LEU A 60 -8.39 6.14 -5.32
CA LEU A 60 -8.53 5.61 -6.67
C LEU A 60 -8.10 6.64 -7.73
N PRO A 61 -7.56 6.18 -8.88
CA PRO A 61 -7.40 7.03 -10.05
C PRO A 61 -8.74 7.62 -10.51
N THR A 62 -8.73 8.83 -11.05
CA THR A 62 -9.96 9.55 -11.47
C THR A 62 -10.85 8.75 -12.41
N ALA A 63 -10.25 7.98 -13.34
CA ALA A 63 -11.02 7.12 -14.24
C ALA A 63 -11.80 6.01 -13.51
N LEU A 64 -11.22 5.45 -12.43
CA LEU A 64 -11.90 4.45 -11.61
C LEU A 64 -12.89 5.11 -10.64
N GLN A 65 -12.64 6.33 -10.16
CA GLN A 65 -13.64 7.10 -9.40
C GLN A 65 -14.90 7.33 -10.23
N GLN A 66 -14.77 7.82 -11.47
CA GLN A 66 -15.91 8.03 -12.37
C GLN A 66 -16.67 6.73 -12.68
N ARG A 67 -15.96 5.62 -12.85
CA ARG A 67 -16.61 4.30 -13.00
C ARG A 67 -17.37 3.91 -11.75
N TRP A 68 -16.84 4.16 -10.56
CA TRP A 68 -17.56 3.91 -9.32
C TRP A 68 -18.80 4.82 -9.23
N ASP A 69 -18.67 6.12 -9.52
CA ASP A 69 -19.81 7.06 -9.51
C ASP A 69 -20.95 6.57 -10.41
N GLN A 70 -20.63 6.04 -11.60
CA GLN A 70 -21.63 5.46 -12.49
C GLN A 70 -22.29 4.21 -11.89
N VAL A 71 -21.52 3.33 -11.25
CA VAL A 71 -22.05 2.12 -10.60
C VAL A 71 -22.96 2.46 -9.41
N GLU A 72 -22.62 3.50 -8.63
CA GLU A 72 -23.53 4.02 -7.58
C GLU A 72 -24.82 4.57 -8.19
N GLN A 73 -24.70 5.33 -9.27
CA GLN A 73 -25.86 5.89 -9.98
C GLN A 73 -26.75 4.78 -10.55
N ASP A 74 -26.17 3.77 -11.21
CA ASP A 74 -26.91 2.64 -11.77
C ASP A 74 -27.65 1.83 -10.69
N LEU A 75 -27.07 1.71 -9.48
CA LEU A 75 -27.73 1.08 -8.34
C LEU A 75 -28.89 1.93 -7.83
N ALA A 76 -28.69 3.25 -7.72
CA ALA A 76 -29.72 4.20 -7.28
C ALA A 76 -30.89 4.28 -8.27
N ASP A 77 -30.61 4.16 -9.56
CA ASP A 77 -31.59 4.13 -10.64
C ASP A 77 -32.21 2.73 -10.83
N GLU A 78 -31.89 1.77 -9.96
CA GLU A 78 -32.39 0.39 -9.97
C GLU A 78 -32.11 -0.38 -11.29
N LEU A 79 -31.10 0.06 -12.05
CA LEU A 79 -30.66 -0.60 -13.29
C LEU A 79 -29.86 -1.88 -13.00
N ILE A 80 -29.26 -1.96 -11.81
CA ILE A 80 -28.52 -3.13 -11.33
C ILE A 80 -29.03 -3.58 -9.96
N THR A 81 -28.83 -4.86 -9.65
CA THR A 81 -29.12 -5.41 -8.32
C THR A 81 -27.95 -5.20 -7.37
N ALA A 82 -28.18 -5.34 -6.06
CA ALA A 82 -27.11 -5.32 -5.06
C ALA A 82 -25.99 -6.33 -5.35
N GLN A 83 -26.34 -7.52 -5.87
CA GLN A 83 -25.38 -8.52 -6.32
C GLN A 83 -24.56 -8.03 -7.53
N GLY A 84 -25.21 -7.35 -8.48
CA GLY A 84 -24.54 -6.73 -9.62
C GLY A 84 -23.56 -5.65 -9.18
N TYR A 85 -23.97 -4.79 -8.25
CA TYR A 85 -23.14 -3.77 -7.64
C TYR A 85 -21.88 -4.37 -6.99
N GLU A 86 -22.01 -5.39 -6.13
CA GLU A 86 -20.86 -6.05 -5.50
C GLU A 86 -19.89 -6.65 -6.51
N LYS A 87 -20.41 -7.24 -7.60
CA LYS A 87 -19.60 -7.82 -8.67
C LYS A 87 -18.81 -6.74 -9.43
N LEU A 88 -19.47 -5.63 -9.78
CA LEU A 88 -18.83 -4.50 -10.47
C LEU A 88 -17.77 -3.83 -9.59
N LEU A 89 -18.07 -3.64 -8.31
CA LEU A 89 -17.13 -3.05 -7.35
C LEU A 89 -15.89 -3.95 -7.14
N ARG A 90 -16.08 -5.26 -7.08
CA ARG A 90 -14.97 -6.22 -7.04
C ARG A 90 -14.06 -6.09 -8.25
N ALA A 91 -14.63 -6.01 -9.46
CA ALA A 91 -13.86 -5.84 -10.69
C ALA A 91 -13.10 -4.50 -10.68
N LEU A 92 -13.73 -3.43 -10.23
CA LEU A 92 -13.09 -2.12 -10.09
C LEU A 92 -11.88 -2.16 -9.14
N PHE A 93 -11.99 -2.85 -8.00
CA PHE A 93 -10.87 -3.02 -7.07
C PHE A 93 -9.77 -3.96 -7.57
N GLN A 94 -10.10 -4.91 -8.46
CA GLN A 94 -9.11 -5.70 -9.17
C GLN A 94 -8.36 -4.84 -10.19
N ASP A 95 -9.08 -4.02 -10.98
CA ASP A 95 -8.49 -3.07 -11.92
C ASP A 95 -7.59 -2.03 -11.19
N ALA A 96 -7.95 -1.64 -9.97
CA ALA A 96 -7.16 -0.76 -9.11
C ALA A 96 -5.93 -1.46 -8.49
N GLY A 97 -5.83 -2.79 -8.59
CA GLY A 97 -4.77 -3.59 -7.95
C GLY A 97 -4.94 -3.75 -6.43
N TYR A 98 -6.11 -3.45 -5.87
CA TYR A 98 -6.38 -3.61 -4.44
C TYR A 98 -6.78 -5.04 -4.06
N LEU A 99 -7.37 -5.78 -5.00
CA LEU A 99 -7.73 -7.19 -4.84
C LEU A 99 -6.96 -8.04 -5.85
N LYS A 100 -6.56 -9.24 -5.42
CA LYS A 100 -6.01 -10.25 -6.32
C LYS A 100 -7.07 -10.74 -7.30
N THR A 101 -6.64 -11.08 -8.51
CA THR A 101 -7.49 -11.82 -9.44
C THR A 101 -7.61 -13.28 -8.97
N PRO A 102 -8.72 -13.98 -9.27
CA PRO A 102 -8.89 -15.39 -8.88
C PRO A 102 -7.74 -16.30 -9.35
N GLU A 103 -7.10 -15.96 -10.47
CA GLU A 103 -5.97 -16.72 -11.02
C GLU A 103 -4.66 -16.50 -10.23
N GLU A 104 -4.48 -15.34 -9.58
CA GLU A 104 -3.35 -15.07 -8.68
C GLU A 104 -3.53 -15.69 -7.28
N SER A 105 -4.76 -16.07 -6.90
CA SER A 105 -4.99 -16.73 -5.60
C SER A 105 -4.61 -18.21 -5.57
N GLU A 106 -4.49 -18.87 -6.72
CA GLU A 106 -4.03 -20.27 -6.81
C GLU A 106 -2.52 -20.39 -7.02
N SER A 107 -1.85 -19.30 -7.40
CA SER A 107 -0.40 -19.22 -7.54
C SER A 107 0.20 -18.46 -6.37
N THR A 108 0.49 -19.16 -5.27
CA THR A 108 1.44 -18.66 -4.27
C THR A 108 2.83 -18.57 -4.91
N GLN A 109 3.08 -17.48 -5.63
CA GLN A 109 4.41 -16.91 -5.83
C GLN A 109 4.29 -15.39 -5.67
N GLU A 110 5.11 -14.86 -4.75
CA GLU A 110 5.19 -13.45 -4.41
C GLU A 110 5.51 -12.61 -5.64
N GLY A 111 4.57 -11.72 -6.03
CA GLY A 111 4.74 -10.77 -7.11
C GLY A 111 5.25 -9.42 -6.61
N GLY A 112 6.50 -9.10 -6.92
CA GLY A 112 7.07 -7.77 -6.81
C GLY A 112 8.08 -7.56 -7.94
N ALA A 113 7.62 -6.94 -9.04
CA ALA A 113 8.27 -6.82 -10.35
C ALA A 113 8.47 -8.17 -11.07
N GLN A 114 8.32 -8.17 -12.40
CA GLN A 114 8.74 -9.29 -13.26
C GLN A 114 10.28 -9.39 -13.28
N GLY A 115 10.88 -9.59 -12.10
CA GLY A 115 12.27 -9.94 -11.95
C GLY A 115 12.46 -11.35 -12.49
N LEU A 116 13.54 -11.56 -13.24
CA LEU A 116 13.95 -12.89 -13.67
C LEU A 116 14.01 -13.80 -12.44
N VAL A 117 13.09 -14.76 -12.35
CA VAL A 117 13.08 -15.76 -11.28
C VAL A 117 14.20 -16.75 -11.59
N PHE A 118 15.26 -16.74 -10.79
CA PHE A 118 16.35 -17.70 -10.91
C PHE A 118 16.08 -18.89 -10.00
N GLU A 119 16.02 -20.10 -10.56
CA GLU A 119 15.79 -21.33 -9.80
C GLU A 119 16.93 -21.68 -8.82
N THR A 120 18.14 -21.16 -9.04
CA THR A 120 19.30 -21.42 -8.17
C THR A 120 20.18 -20.18 -8.00
N LEU A 121 20.94 -20.13 -6.89
CA LEU A 121 21.90 -19.06 -6.63
C LEU A 121 23.01 -19.01 -7.70
N ASP A 122 23.40 -20.16 -8.24
CA ASP A 122 24.41 -20.25 -9.30
C ASP A 122 23.92 -19.56 -10.60
N SER A 123 22.67 -19.81 -11.02
CA SER A 123 22.10 -19.17 -12.21
C SER A 123 21.93 -17.66 -12.03
N CYS A 124 21.52 -17.21 -10.85
CA CYS A 124 21.49 -15.78 -10.50
C CYS A 124 22.89 -15.14 -10.60
N SER A 125 23.90 -15.79 -10.02
CA SER A 125 25.27 -15.27 -10.04
C SER A 125 25.86 -15.15 -11.45
N LYS A 126 25.53 -16.11 -12.33
CA LYS A 126 25.93 -16.11 -13.75
C LYS A 126 25.24 -14.97 -14.50
N ALA A 127 23.92 -14.83 -14.34
CA ALA A 127 23.15 -13.76 -14.97
C ALA A 127 23.63 -12.38 -14.52
N HIS A 128 23.91 -12.20 -13.23
CA HIS A 128 24.48 -10.95 -12.71
C HIS A 128 25.84 -10.62 -13.33
N LYS A 129 26.72 -11.62 -13.50
CA LYS A 129 28.03 -11.44 -14.16
C LYS A 129 27.87 -11.01 -15.62
N GLU A 130 26.98 -11.65 -16.37
CA GLU A 130 26.72 -11.28 -17.78
C GLU A 130 26.09 -9.89 -17.89
N LEU A 131 25.10 -9.58 -17.06
CA LEU A 131 24.49 -8.25 -17.01
C LEU A 131 25.54 -7.16 -16.68
N SER A 132 26.43 -7.42 -15.72
CA SER A 132 27.50 -6.48 -15.37
C SER A 132 28.48 -6.24 -16.52
N LYS A 133 28.81 -7.28 -17.31
CA LYS A 133 29.64 -7.13 -18.51
C LYS A 133 28.94 -6.26 -19.55
N GLU A 134 27.65 -6.50 -19.78
CA GLU A 134 26.88 -5.77 -20.77
C GLU A 134 26.72 -4.29 -20.38
N ILE A 135 26.46 -4.00 -19.10
CA ILE A 135 26.43 -2.61 -18.60
C ILE A 135 27.76 -1.91 -18.86
N LYS A 136 28.90 -2.56 -18.60
CA LYS A 136 30.23 -1.97 -18.87
C LYS A 136 30.45 -1.74 -20.36
N ARG A 137 30.01 -2.67 -21.22
CA ARG A 137 30.10 -2.55 -22.67
C ARG A 137 29.27 -1.36 -23.16
N LEU A 138 28.02 -1.24 -22.70
CA LEU A 138 27.12 -0.13 -23.03
C LEU A 138 27.67 1.21 -22.54
N GLN A 139 28.21 1.26 -21.32
CA GLN A 139 28.86 2.46 -20.79
C GLN A 139 30.06 2.90 -21.65
N SER A 140 30.87 1.95 -22.13
CA SER A 140 31.98 2.24 -23.05
C SER A 140 31.48 2.85 -24.36
N VAL A 141 30.42 2.28 -24.95
CA VAL A 141 29.79 2.80 -26.18
C VAL A 141 29.24 4.20 -25.95
N LEU A 142 28.49 4.44 -24.87
CA LEU A 142 27.95 5.76 -24.54
C LEU A 142 29.07 6.80 -24.36
N THR A 143 30.16 6.42 -23.69
CA THR A 143 31.33 7.29 -23.50
C THR A 143 32.01 7.62 -24.83
N GLN A 144 32.15 6.64 -25.72
CA GLN A 144 32.72 6.83 -27.06
C GLN A 144 31.89 7.82 -27.90
N HIS A 145 30.58 7.85 -27.70
CA HIS A 145 29.65 8.77 -28.38
C HIS A 145 29.38 10.07 -27.60
N GLY A 146 30.08 10.32 -26.48
CA GLY A 146 29.95 11.55 -25.69
C GLY A 146 28.62 11.67 -24.93
N ILE A 147 27.91 10.57 -24.68
CA ILE A 147 26.63 10.56 -23.97
C ILE A 147 26.88 10.26 -22.48
N PRO A 148 26.52 11.17 -21.56
CA PRO A 148 26.72 10.95 -20.12
C PRO A 148 25.73 9.90 -19.59
N TYR A 149 26.24 8.87 -18.90
CA TYR A 149 25.45 7.87 -18.18
C TYR A 149 25.49 8.16 -16.67
N THR A 150 24.36 8.59 -16.10
CA THR A 150 24.17 8.72 -14.65
C THR A 150 23.52 7.44 -14.11
N LYS A 151 24.14 6.77 -13.14
CA LYS A 151 23.50 5.67 -12.41
C LYS A 151 22.25 6.21 -11.69
N PRO A 152 21.09 5.55 -11.79
CA PRO A 152 19.98 5.81 -10.89
C PRO A 152 20.47 5.56 -9.45
N VAL A 153 20.31 6.55 -8.58
CA VAL A 153 20.62 6.42 -7.15
C VAL A 153 19.52 5.57 -6.53
N GLU A 154 19.84 4.32 -6.23
CA GLU A 154 19.07 3.53 -5.26
C GLU A 154 19.30 4.14 -3.89
N THR A 155 18.26 4.77 -3.34
CA THR A 155 18.23 5.24 -1.95
C THR A 155 18.28 4.04 -1.00
N SER A 156 19.47 3.71 -0.51
CA SER A 156 19.65 2.95 0.72
C SER A 156 19.89 3.91 1.89
N SER A 157 19.25 3.57 3.00
CA SER A 157 19.07 4.33 4.23
C SER A 157 20.36 4.50 5.05
N SER A 158 20.33 5.50 5.94
CA SER A 158 21.31 5.84 7.01
C SER A 158 22.44 6.74 6.51
N GLU A 159 22.69 7.94 7.04
CA GLU A 159 22.90 8.27 8.46
C GLU A 159 22.44 9.72 8.76
N HIS A 160 21.57 9.90 9.75
CA HIS A 160 21.24 11.23 10.27
C HIS A 160 22.30 11.61 11.31
N LEU A 161 23.39 12.22 10.85
CA LEU A 161 24.33 12.94 11.72
C LEU A 161 23.63 14.17 12.29
N GLY A 162 23.61 14.25 13.62
CA GLY A 162 23.02 15.34 14.36
C GLY A 162 23.75 16.67 14.11
N SER A 163 22.96 17.73 14.07
CA SER A 163 23.45 19.06 14.42
C SER A 163 22.48 19.66 15.43
N LYS A 164 23.07 20.23 16.48
CA LYS A 164 22.42 20.68 17.70
C LYS A 164 22.67 22.19 17.82
N ILE A 165 21.66 22.90 18.34
CA ILE A 165 21.70 24.19 19.10
C ILE A 165 21.61 25.47 18.22
N PRO A 166 21.08 26.65 18.69
CA PRO A 166 20.03 26.99 19.69
C PRO A 166 18.93 27.99 19.22
N THR A 167 17.81 27.99 19.95
CA THR A 167 16.94 29.08 20.44
C THR A 167 16.89 30.46 19.74
N ASP A 168 15.69 30.90 19.31
CA ASP A 168 15.00 32.05 19.93
C ASP A 168 13.49 32.08 19.61
N ARG A 169 12.73 32.64 20.55
CA ARG A 169 11.27 32.81 20.59
C ARG A 169 10.80 33.87 19.59
N THR A 170 9.65 33.64 18.94
CA THR A 170 8.54 34.61 18.98
C THR A 170 7.22 33.92 18.68
N ALA A 171 6.21 34.24 19.49
CA ALA A 171 4.84 33.82 19.36
C ALA A 171 4.11 34.68 18.32
N GLU A 172 3.25 34.08 17.51
CA GLU A 172 2.04 34.74 17.02
C GLU A 172 0.98 33.68 16.66
N GLN A 173 -0.04 33.62 17.51
CA GLN A 173 -1.29 32.90 17.27
C GLN A 173 -2.07 33.64 16.18
N LEU A 174 -2.36 32.97 15.07
CA LEU A 174 -3.48 33.36 14.21
C LEU A 174 -4.60 32.34 14.41
N LEU A 175 -5.49 32.70 15.34
CA LEU A 175 -6.82 32.13 15.51
C LEU A 175 -7.62 32.35 14.23
N GLY A 176 -8.00 31.27 13.55
CA GLY A 176 -9.08 31.27 12.56
C GLY A 176 -10.41 31.04 13.27
N SER A 177 -11.26 32.06 13.29
CA SER A 177 -12.61 32.03 13.85
C SER A 177 -13.53 31.08 13.07
N PRO A 178 -14.38 30.26 13.73
CA PRO A 178 -15.45 29.52 13.06
C PRO A 178 -16.64 30.44 12.77
N GLY A 179 -17.12 30.39 11.53
CA GLY A 179 -18.30 31.13 11.06
C GLY A 179 -19.60 30.65 11.70
N LEU A 180 -20.46 31.62 12.00
CA LEU A 180 -21.73 31.53 12.71
C LEU A 180 -22.80 30.67 12.02
N LEU A 181 -23.49 29.89 12.85
CA LEU A 181 -24.82 29.33 12.62
C LEU A 181 -25.84 30.44 12.34
N GLY A 182 -26.54 30.35 11.21
CA GLY A 182 -27.72 31.16 10.94
C GLY A 182 -28.95 30.56 11.62
N ASN A 183 -29.58 31.32 12.51
CA ASN A 183 -30.92 31.04 13.03
C ASN A 183 -31.96 31.22 11.92
N THR A 184 -32.79 30.20 11.72
CA THR A 184 -34.10 30.32 11.09
C THR A 184 -35.18 30.53 12.16
N LEU A 185 -36.15 31.37 11.78
CA LEU A 185 -37.38 31.78 12.47
C LEU A 185 -38.13 30.68 13.23
#